data_AF-A0A7X8WRU1-F1
#
_entry.id   AF-A0A7X8WRU1-F1
#
_cell.length_a   1.000
_cell.length_b   1.000
_cell.length_c   1.000
_cell.angle_alpha   90.00
_cell.angle_beta   90.00
_cell.angle_gamma   90.00
#
_symmetry.space_group_name_H-M   'P 1'
#
loop_
_entity.id
_entity.type
_entity.pdbx_description
1 polymer ?
#
loop_
_entity_poly.entity_id
_entity_poly.type
_entity_poly.pdbx_seq_one_letter_code
_entity_poly.pdbx_strand_id
1 'polypeptide(L)'
;MAFATPDQYAEMIDAAKTGGYAYPAINVTSSQTLNAALRGFAEAESDGIIQVSNGGAKYFSGSNIEDMVTGSLAFAAFAREVAKNYGVRIALHTDHAMRDKLDNWVLPLMDASAA
;
A
#
# COMPACT_ATOMS: atom_id res chain seq x y z
N MET A 1 -11.19 3.93 -10.84
CA MET A 1 -10.27 3.02 -10.11
C MET A 1 -9.78 3.76 -8.89
N ALA A 2 -9.74 3.10 -7.74
CA ALA A 2 -9.40 3.74 -6.46
C ALA A 2 -7.90 3.88 -6.19
N PHE A 3 -7.07 3.09 -6.87
CA PHE A 3 -5.63 3.17 -6.77
C PHE A 3 -5.01 3.80 -8.00
N ALA A 4 -3.92 4.51 -7.75
CA ALA A 4 -3.05 5.06 -8.77
C ALA A 4 -2.55 3.91 -9.66
N THR A 5 -2.79 4.04 -10.96
CA THR A 5 -2.06 3.24 -11.96
C THR A 5 -0.56 3.58 -11.89
N PRO A 6 0.32 2.77 -12.49
CA PRO A 6 1.75 3.09 -12.56
C PRO A 6 2.02 4.50 -13.12
N ASP A 7 1.32 4.89 -14.19
CA ASP A 7 1.44 6.22 -14.79
C ASP A 7 0.95 7.32 -13.85
N GLN A 8 -0.21 7.13 -13.20
CA GLN A 8 -0.73 8.08 -12.23
C GLN A 8 0.19 8.23 -11.01
N TYR A 9 0.84 7.15 -10.58
CA TYR A 9 1.79 7.22 -9.47
C TYR A 9 3.06 7.96 -9.87
N ALA A 10 3.56 7.77 -11.10
CA ALA A 10 4.67 8.58 -11.63
C ALA A 10 4.29 10.07 -11.68
N GLU A 11 3.09 10.39 -12.18
CA GLU A 11 2.56 11.76 -12.20
C GLU A 11 2.49 12.37 -10.80
N MET A 12 2.03 11.61 -9.80
CA MET A 12 2.03 12.04 -8.39
C MET A 12 3.44 12.46 -7.98
N ILE A 13 4.45 11.59 -8.14
CA ILE A 13 5.82 11.89 -7.73
C ILE A 13 6.40 13.11 -8.46
N ASP A 14 6.14 13.25 -9.76
CA ASP A 14 6.58 14.40 -10.55
C ASP A 14 5.91 15.71 -10.10
N ALA A 15 4.61 15.65 -9.77
CA ALA A 15 3.87 16.78 -9.24
C ALA A 15 4.41 17.20 -7.86
N ALA A 16 4.70 16.25 -6.98
CA ALA A 16 5.29 16.50 -5.66
C ALA A 16 6.67 17.15 -5.78
N LYS A 17 7.53 16.62 -6.66
CA LYS A 17 8.85 17.18 -6.92
C LYS A 17 8.79 18.61 -7.49
N THR A 18 7.89 18.85 -8.45
CA THR A 18 7.71 20.17 -9.07
C THR A 18 7.10 21.18 -8.11
N GLY A 19 6.13 20.74 -7.30
CA GLY A 19 5.43 21.57 -6.33
C GLY A 19 6.15 21.79 -5.01
N GLY A 20 7.28 21.11 -4.76
CA GLY A 20 8.05 21.26 -3.52
C GLY A 20 7.37 20.67 -2.29
N TYR A 21 6.57 19.62 -2.46
CA TYR A 21 5.90 18.90 -1.37
C TYR A 21 6.21 17.40 -1.42
N ALA A 22 5.70 16.65 -0.45
CA ALA A 22 5.86 15.20 -0.39
C ALA A 22 4.53 14.52 -0.04
N TYR A 23 4.37 13.27 -0.49
CA TYR A 23 3.29 12.42 -0.03
C TYR A 23 3.74 11.60 1.18
N PRO A 24 2.92 11.53 2.24
CA PRO A 24 3.16 10.60 3.33
C PRO A 24 2.97 9.14 2.88
N ALA A 25 3.82 8.26 3.40
CA ALA A 25 3.69 6.80 3.27
C ALA A 25 3.35 6.19 4.63
N ILE A 26 2.12 5.71 4.78
CA ILE A 26 1.59 5.26 6.08
C ILE A 26 1.66 3.74 6.16
N ASN A 27 2.44 3.21 7.11
CA ASN A 27 2.41 1.79 7.43
C ASN A 27 1.06 1.42 8.05
N VAL A 28 0.46 0.34 7.56
CA VAL A 28 -0.79 -0.21 8.10
C VAL A 28 -0.62 -1.68 8.45
N THR A 29 -1.43 -2.17 9.38
CA THR A 29 -1.37 -3.55 9.89
C THR A 29 -2.75 -4.19 10.01
N SER A 30 -3.83 -3.46 9.73
CA SER A 30 -5.19 -3.97 9.85
C SER A 30 -6.16 -3.19 8.96
N SER A 31 -7.39 -3.69 8.85
CA SER A 31 -8.47 -2.92 8.21
C SER A 31 -8.75 -1.60 8.93
N GLN A 32 -8.61 -1.54 10.26
CA GLN A 32 -8.82 -0.31 11.02
C GLN A 32 -7.75 0.75 10.69
N THR A 33 -6.47 0.37 10.68
CA THR A 33 -5.37 1.30 10.39
C THR A 33 -5.38 1.75 8.93
N LEU A 34 -5.75 0.86 8.02
CA LEU A 34 -6.00 1.19 6.61
C LEU A 34 -7.14 2.19 6.43
N ASN A 35 -8.30 1.95 7.03
CA ASN A 35 -9.43 2.88 6.95
C ASN A 35 -9.10 4.24 7.57
N ALA A 36 -8.30 4.26 8.65
CA ALA A 36 -7.82 5.50 9.26
C ALA A 36 -6.91 6.29 8.31
N ALA A 37 -5.96 5.63 7.63
CA ALA A 37 -5.09 6.27 6.66
C ALA A 37 -5.88 6.83 5.46
N LEU A 38 -6.80 6.03 4.89
CA LEU A 38 -7.66 6.47 3.78
C LEU A 38 -8.52 7.68 4.15
N ARG A 39 -9.11 7.67 5.36
CA ARG A 39 -9.87 8.80 5.87
C ARG A 39 -8.98 10.04 6.02
N GLY A 40 -7.79 9.89 6.58
CA GLY A 40 -6.84 10.99 6.73
C GLY A 40 -6.48 11.65 5.40
N PHE A 41 -6.25 10.85 4.36
CA PHE A 41 -6.01 11.36 3.01
C PHE A 41 -7.20 12.09 2.41
N ALA A 42 -8.40 11.52 2.52
CA ALA A 42 -9.61 12.15 2.01
C ALA A 42 -9.93 13.47 2.73
N GLU A 43 -9.82 13.51 4.06
CA GLU A 43 -10.05 14.74 4.85
C GLU A 43 -9.01 15.83 4.57
N ALA A 44 -7.78 15.43 4.20
CA ALA A 44 -6.73 16.36 3.80
C ALA A 44 -6.81 16.76 2.31
N GLU A 45 -7.77 16.23 1.56
CA GLU A 45 -7.86 16.37 0.09
C GLU A 45 -6.53 16.05 -0.60
N SER A 46 -5.82 15.05 -0.08
CA SER A 46 -4.46 14.69 -0.52
C SER A 46 -4.43 13.27 -1.09
N ASP A 47 -3.72 13.10 -2.20
CA ASP A 47 -3.24 11.79 -2.60
C ASP A 47 -2.23 11.25 -1.57
N GLY A 48 -1.94 9.95 -1.59
CA GLY A 48 -1.09 9.36 -0.56
C GLY A 48 -0.56 7.97 -0.90
N ILE A 49 0.34 7.49 -0.05
CA ILE A 49 0.93 6.16 -0.16
C ILE A 49 0.53 5.34 1.08
N ILE A 50 0.07 4.12 0.88
CA ILE A 50 -0.17 3.15 1.96
C ILE A 50 0.79 1.99 1.77
N GLN A 51 1.50 1.65 2.84
CA GLN A 51 2.54 0.64 2.79
C GLN A 51 2.37 -0.44 3.86
N VAL A 52 2.86 -1.64 3.56
CA VAL A 52 2.98 -2.73 4.52
C VAL A 52 4.43 -3.13 4.69
N SER A 53 4.90 -3.23 5.93
CA SER A 53 6.20 -3.82 6.25
C SER A 53 6.11 -5.34 6.25
N ASN A 54 7.25 -6.04 6.26
CA ASN A 54 7.26 -7.50 6.39
C ASN A 54 6.50 -7.96 7.65
N GLY A 55 6.66 -7.27 8.78
CA GLY A 55 5.91 -7.54 10.01
C GLY A 55 4.42 -7.22 9.89
N GLY A 56 4.07 -6.12 9.20
CA GLY A 56 2.66 -5.80 8.91
C GLY A 56 1.99 -6.84 8.02
N ALA A 57 2.70 -7.30 6.99
CA ALA A 57 2.25 -8.37 6.11
C ALA A 57 2.01 -9.68 6.88
N LYS A 58 2.97 -10.09 7.73
CA LYS A 58 2.76 -11.23 8.64
C LYS A 58 1.51 -11.06 9.50
N TYR A 59 1.32 -9.88 10.09
CA TYR A 59 0.18 -9.60 10.95
C TYR A 59 -1.15 -9.72 10.19
N PHE A 60 -1.23 -9.20 8.96
CA PHE A 60 -2.41 -9.33 8.09
C PHE A 60 -2.75 -10.79 7.73
N SER A 61 -1.76 -11.68 7.69
CA SER A 61 -2.00 -13.12 7.46
C SER A 61 -2.54 -13.86 8.69
N GLY A 62 -2.51 -13.22 9.86
CA GLY A 62 -2.84 -13.80 11.15
C GLY A 62 -1.61 -14.24 11.95
N SER A 63 -1.64 -14.02 13.26
CA SER A 63 -0.50 -14.21 14.18
C SER A 63 0.01 -15.66 14.28
N ASN A 64 -0.77 -16.64 13.82
CA ASN A 64 -0.39 -18.04 13.82
C ASN A 64 0.05 -18.54 12.43
N ILE A 65 -0.17 -17.75 11.37
CA ILE A 65 0.19 -18.10 9.99
C ILE A 65 1.49 -17.41 9.61
N GLU A 66 1.61 -16.11 9.90
CA GLU A 66 2.81 -15.29 9.62
C GLU A 66 3.34 -15.38 8.17
N ASP A 67 2.44 -15.53 7.18
CA ASP A 67 2.78 -15.61 5.76
C ASP A 67 2.71 -14.23 5.11
N MET A 68 3.88 -13.69 4.73
CA MET A 68 3.99 -12.31 4.23
C MET A 68 3.26 -12.11 2.90
N VAL A 69 3.29 -13.10 2.00
CA VAL A 69 2.65 -12.98 0.68
C VAL A 69 1.13 -12.96 0.84
N THR A 70 0.58 -13.91 1.58
CA THR A 70 -0.86 -14.03 1.88
C THR A 70 -1.37 -12.75 2.55
N GLY A 71 -0.65 -12.26 3.56
CA GLY A 71 -1.06 -11.04 4.26
C GLY A 71 -1.00 -9.80 3.39
N SER A 72 0.04 -9.66 2.54
CA SER A 72 0.13 -8.56 1.57
C SER A 72 -0.98 -8.61 0.52
N LEU A 73 -1.33 -9.79 0.00
CA LEU A 73 -2.43 -9.95 -0.96
C LEU A 73 -3.80 -9.69 -0.31
N ALA A 74 -4.01 -10.15 0.93
CA ALA A 74 -5.23 -9.88 1.70
C ALA A 74 -5.39 -8.38 1.96
N PHE A 75 -4.31 -7.70 2.38
CA PHE A 75 -4.26 -6.25 2.50
C PHE A 75 -4.63 -5.57 1.18
N ALA A 76 -3.96 -5.93 0.08
CA ALA A 76 -4.18 -5.30 -1.22
C ALA A 76 -5.62 -5.48 -1.72
N ALA A 77 -6.20 -6.67 -1.54
CA ALA A 77 -7.58 -6.95 -1.91
C ALA A 77 -8.58 -6.11 -1.10
N PHE A 78 -8.42 -6.06 0.23
CA PHE A 78 -9.28 -5.24 1.08
C PHE A 78 -9.15 -3.75 0.72
N ALA A 79 -7.91 -3.27 0.57
CA ALA A 79 -7.63 -1.89 0.23
C ALA A 79 -8.27 -1.50 -1.12
N ARG A 80 -8.24 -2.39 -2.13
CA ARG A 80 -8.85 -2.17 -3.46
C ARG A 80 -10.35 -1.95 -3.35
N GLU A 81 -11.01 -2.63 -2.42
CA GLU A 81 -12.45 -2.49 -2.23
C GLU A 81 -12.79 -1.18 -1.53
N VAL A 82 -12.17 -0.91 -0.37
CA VAL A 82 -12.57 0.23 0.46
C VAL A 82 -12.15 1.59 -0.12
N ALA A 83 -11.02 1.65 -0.82
CA ALA A 83 -10.49 2.91 -1.36
C ALA A 83 -11.42 3.56 -2.40
N LYS A 84 -12.33 2.81 -3.03
CA LYS A 84 -13.31 3.31 -4.02
C LYS A 84 -14.17 4.46 -3.50
N ASN A 85 -14.31 4.57 -2.17
CA ASN A 85 -15.20 5.51 -1.52
C ASN A 85 -14.53 6.85 -1.11
N TYR A 86 -13.22 7.01 -1.32
CA TYR A 86 -12.46 8.13 -0.73
C TYR A 86 -12.09 9.26 -1.70
N GLY A 87 -12.26 9.08 -3.01
CA GLY A 87 -12.09 10.15 -4.00
C GLY A 87 -10.67 10.67 -4.23
N VAL A 88 -9.67 10.18 -3.49
CA VAL A 88 -8.23 10.51 -3.62
C VAL A 88 -7.45 9.38 -4.28
N ARG A 89 -6.29 9.68 -4.88
CA ARG A 89 -5.39 8.68 -5.47
C ARG A 89 -4.51 8.09 -4.38
N ILE A 90 -4.56 6.77 -4.24
CA ILE A 90 -3.71 6.04 -3.31
C ILE A 90 -2.75 5.14 -4.09
N ALA A 91 -1.49 5.12 -3.69
CA ALA A 91 -0.52 4.12 -4.15
C ALA A 91 -0.35 3.04 -3.08
N LEU A 92 -0.33 1.77 -3.51
CA LEU A 92 0.01 0.65 -2.64
C LEU A 92 1.49 0.34 -2.73
N HIS A 93 2.13 0.12 -1.58
CA HIS A 93 3.57 -0.09 -1.49
C HIS A 93 3.92 -1.22 -0.50
N THR A 94 5.08 -1.85 -0.72
CA THR A 94 5.71 -2.72 0.28
C THR A 94 6.95 -2.02 0.79
N ASP A 95 7.08 -1.95 2.11
CA ASP A 95 8.18 -1.27 2.78
C ASP A 95 9.43 -2.19 2.81
N HIS A 96 10.42 -1.86 3.63
CA HIS A 96 11.73 -2.53 3.71
C HIS A 96 11.72 -4.07 3.52
N ALA A 97 12.35 -4.50 2.42
CA ALA A 97 12.66 -5.89 2.12
C ALA A 97 14.19 -6.08 2.01
N MET A 98 14.77 -6.70 3.04
CA MET A 98 16.16 -7.13 3.01
C MET A 98 16.35 -8.27 2.02
N ARG A 99 17.61 -8.57 1.66
CA ARG A 99 17.93 -9.59 0.65
C ARG A 99 17.29 -10.95 0.92
N ASP A 100 17.21 -11.37 2.18
CA ASP A 100 16.60 -12.63 2.63
C ASP A 100 15.06 -12.64 2.58
N LYS A 101 14.44 -11.50 2.24
CA LYS A 101 13.00 -11.34 2.06
C LYS A 101 12.57 -11.28 0.58
N LEU A 102 13.53 -11.27 -0.36
CA LEU A 102 13.19 -11.11 -1.78
C LEU A 102 12.44 -12.33 -2.30
N ASP A 103 13.01 -13.53 -2.14
CA ASP A 103 12.49 -14.76 -2.74
C ASP A 103 11.16 -15.22 -2.12
N ASN A 104 10.90 -14.87 -0.86
CA ASN A 104 9.71 -15.31 -0.11
C ASN A 104 8.69 -14.17 0.14
N TRP A 105 8.89 -12.98 -0.43
CA TRP A 105 7.93 -11.89 -0.30
C TRP A 105 7.86 -10.99 -1.53
N VAL A 106 8.92 -10.25 -1.86
CA VAL A 106 8.85 -9.24 -2.94
C VAL A 106 8.71 -9.87 -4.31
N LEU A 107 9.52 -10.88 -4.65
CA LEU A 107 9.45 -11.52 -5.97
C LEU A 107 8.10 -12.23 -6.20
N PRO A 108 7.56 -13.02 -5.26
CA PRO A 108 6.20 -13.56 -5.38
C PRO A 108 5.12 -12.50 -5.54
N LEU A 109 5.25 -11.34 -4.87
CA LEU A 109 4.30 -10.23 -5.03
C LEU A 109 4.43 -9.54 -6.38
N MET A 110 5.65 -9.42 -6.92
CA MET A 110 5.87 -8.92 -8.27
C MET A 110 5.19 -9.84 -9.30
N ASP A 111 5.37 -11.15 -9.19
CA ASP A 111 4.72 -12.13 -10.07
C ASP A 111 3.19 -12.04 -9.97
N ALA A 112 2.64 -11.96 -8.74
CA ALA A 112 1.20 -11.80 -8.51
C ALA A 112 0.64 -10.46 -9.02
N SER A 113 1.47 -9.42 -9.13
CA SER A 113 1.06 -8.11 -9.64
C SER A 113 1.03 -8.01 -11.17
N ALA A 114 1.69 -8.95 -11.86
CA ALA A 114 1.75 -9.01 -13.31
C ALA A 114 0.62 -9.85 -13.94
N ALA A 115 -0.11 -10.62 -13.12
CA ALA A 115 -1.26 -11.45 -13.51
C ALA A 115 -2.57 -10.66 -13.54
#